data_AF-A0A534ZPS3-F1
#
_entry.id   AF-A0A534ZPS3-F1
#
_cell.length_a   1.000
_cell.length_b   1.000
_cell.length_c   1.000
_cell.angle_alpha   90.00
_cell.angle_beta   90.00
_cell.angle_gamma   90.00
#
_symmetry.space_group_name_H-M   'P 1'
#
loop_
_entity.id
_entity.type
_entity.pdbx_description
1 polymer ?
#
loop_
_entity_poly.entity_id
_entity_poly.type
_entity_poly.pdbx_seq_one_letter_code
_entity_poly.pdbx_strand_id
1 'polypeptide(L)' 'MNWESLGGSLASTPAVVSWAENEMQVFAIFADGQLWSRYWDGATWHEWHPQGGELIGSPTACTWG' A
#
# COMPACT_ATOMS: atom_id res chain seq x y z
N MET A 1 -1.24 16.72 -15.26
CA MET A 1 -1.14 15.87 -14.05
C MET A 1 -2.56 15.62 -13.59
N ASN A 2 -3.03 14.37 -13.70
CA ASN A 2 -4.33 13.98 -13.16
C ASN A 2 -4.06 12.98 -12.05
N TRP A 3 -4.80 13.09 -10.95
CA TRP A 3 -4.75 12.10 -9.89
C TRP A 3 -5.48 10.83 -10.33
N GLU A 4 -4.90 9.68 -10.01
CA GLU A 4 -5.55 8.39 -10.13
C GLU A 4 -5.92 7.88 -8.74
N SER A 5 -7.18 7.46 -8.56
CA SER A 5 -7.58 6.80 -7.33
C SER A 5 -7.12 5.35 -7.35
N LEU A 6 -6.38 4.93 -6.32
CA LEU A 6 -6.02 3.52 -6.12
C LEU A 6 -7.14 2.73 -5.42
N GLY A 7 -8.32 3.31 -5.22
CA GLY A 7 -9.45 2.67 -4.53
C GLY A 7 -9.15 2.28 -3.08
N GLY A 8 -10.01 1.45 -2.51
CA GLY A 8 -9.91 1.00 -1.12
C GLY A 8 -10.64 1.91 -0.11
N SER A 9 -10.81 1.40 1.12
CA SER A 9 -11.41 2.14 2.24
C SER A 9 -10.39 2.20 3.37
N LEU A 10 -9.45 3.14 3.25
CA LEU A 10 -8.32 3.27 4.16
C LEU A 10 -8.78 3.90 5.49
N ALA A 11 -8.30 3.33 6.60
CA ALA A 11 -8.48 3.85 7.96
C ALA A 11 -7.19 4.47 8.53
N SER A 12 -6.13 4.56 7.71
CA SER A 12 -4.80 5.03 8.11
C SER A 12 -4.12 5.80 6.97
N THR A 13 -3.06 6.53 7.29
CA THR A 13 -2.19 7.09 6.25
C THR A 13 -1.34 5.96 5.65
N PRO A 14 -1.26 5.83 4.31
CA PRO A 14 -0.46 4.77 3.69
C PRO A 14 1.05 5.00 3.88
N ALA A 15 1.82 3.91 3.85
CA ALA A 15 3.27 3.93 3.74
C ALA A 15 3.70 3.35 2.38
N VAL A 16 4.77 3.90 1.80
CA VAL A 16 5.25 3.50 0.46
C VAL A 16 6.75 3.26 0.49
N VAL A 17 7.19 2.21 -0.20
CA VAL A 17 8.60 1.91 -0.48
C VAL A 17 8.78 1.49 -1.93
N SER A 18 9.99 1.65 -2.46
CA SER A 18 10.40 1.04 -3.72
C SER A 18 11.24 -0.20 -3.43
N TRP A 19 11.03 -1.29 -4.15
CA TRP A 19 11.86 -2.51 -4.04
C TRP A 19 12.73 -2.75 -5.28
N ALA A 20 12.49 -2.01 -6.36
CA ALA A 20 13.29 -2.00 -7.58
C ALA A 20 13.02 -0.72 -8.38
N GLU A 21 13.84 -0.46 -9.40
CA GLU A 21 13.64 0.68 -10.31
C GLU A 21 12.24 0.65 -10.92
N ASN A 22 11.53 1.78 -10.79
CA ASN A 22 10.18 1.97 -11.29
C ASN A 22 9.12 1.02 -10.69
N GLU A 23 9.42 0.35 -9.57
CA GLU A 23 8.49 -0.53 -8.85
C GLU A 23 8.27 -0.03 -7.42
N MET A 24 7.03 -0.12 -6.92
CA MET A 24 6.62 0.47 -5.62
C MET A 24 5.55 -0.33 -4.88
N GLN A 25 5.70 -0.46 -3.56
CA GLN A 25 4.76 -1.13 -2.66
C GLN A 25 4.08 -0.09 -1.80
N VAL A 26 2.75 -0.12 -1.77
CA VAL A 26 1.91 0.66 -0.88
C VAL A 26 1.34 -0.27 0.19
N PHE A 27 1.38 0.20 1.44
CA PHE A 27 0.80 -0.46 2.60
C PHE A 27 -0.18 0.49 3.28
N ALA A 28 -1.35 -0.01 3.66
CA ALA A 28 -2.32 0.75 4.45
C ALA A 28 -3.18 -0.19 5.30
N ILE A 29 -3.61 0.30 6.46
CA ILE A 29 -4.67 -0.35 7.23
C ILE A 29 -6.02 0.11 6.68
N PHE A 30 -6.90 -0.84 6.40
CA PHE A 30 -8.25 -0.58 5.91
C PHE A 30 -9.26 -0.55 7.06
N ALA A 31 -10.50 -0.14 6.76
CA ALA A 31 -11.60 -0.03 7.73
C ALA A 31 -11.94 -1.35 8.46
N ASP A 32 -11.50 -2.49 7.94
CA ASP A 32 -11.65 -3.81 8.56
C ASP A 32 -10.56 -4.12 9.60
N GLY A 33 -9.61 -3.20 9.82
CA GLY A 33 -8.49 -3.36 10.75
C GLY A 33 -7.35 -4.21 10.21
N GLN A 34 -7.45 -4.74 8.99
CA GLN A 34 -6.39 -5.53 8.38
C GLN A 34 -5.35 -4.63 7.72
N LEU A 35 -4.10 -5.09 7.68
CA LEU A 35 -3.10 -4.53 6.78
C LEU A 35 -3.41 -4.99 5.36
N TRP A 36 -3.41 -4.06 4.42
CA TRP A 36 -3.54 -4.33 2.99
C TRP A 36 -2.32 -3.80 2.26
N SER A 37 -1.98 -4.46 1.16
CA SER A 37 -0.85 -4.09 0.32
C SER A 37 -1.26 -4.04 -1.15
N ARG A 38 -0.82 -3.03 -1.87
CA ARG A 38 -0.98 -2.88 -3.33
C ARG A 38 0.32 -2.43 -3.95
N TYR A 39 0.61 -2.88 -5.15
CA TYR A 39 1.94 -2.69 -5.73
C TYR A 39 1.87 -2.29 -7.21
N TRP A 40 2.88 -1.54 -7.64
CA TRP A 40 3.14 -1.12 -9.01
C TRP A 40 4.35 -1.86 -9.54
N ASP A 41 4.19 -2.54 -10.67
CA ASP A 41 5.21 -3.42 -11.29
C ASP A 41 6.04 -2.75 -12.40
N GLY A 42 5.97 -1.42 -12.50
CA GLY A 42 6.60 -0.68 -13.59
C GLY A 42 5.69 -0.40 -14.78
N ALA A 43 4.53 -1.06 -14.87
CA ALA A 43 3.60 -0.92 -15.99
C ALA A 43 2.12 -0.77 -15.56
N THR A 44 1.71 -1.43 -14.48
CA THR A 44 0.32 -1.43 -14.00
C THR A 44 0.23 -1.53 -12.47
N TRP A 45 -0.88 -1.02 -11.93
CA TRP A 45 -1.22 -1.20 -10.52
C TRP A 45 -1.97 -2.52 -10.33
N HIS A 46 -1.44 -3.41 -9.50
CA HIS A 46 -2.09 -4.67 -9.14
C HIS A 46 -3.22 -4.46 -8.13
N GLU A 47 -4.07 -5.46 -7.90
CA GLU A 47 -5.16 -5.36 -6.93
C GLU A 47 -4.65 -5.23 -5.48
N TRP A 48 -5.49 -4.71 -4.59
CA TRP A 48 -5.22 -4.74 -3.16
C TRP A 48 -5.27 -6.17 -2.63
N HIS A 49 -4.25 -6.56 -1.86
CA HIS A 49 -4.17 -7.88 -1.23
C HIS A 49 -4.17 -7.76 0.30
N PRO A 50 -5.06 -8.48 1.01
CA PRO A 50 -5.07 -8.47 2.46
C PRO A 50 -3.87 -9.27 3.01
N GLN A 51 -3.20 -8.69 3.99
CA GLN A 51 -2.08 -9.29 4.72
C GLN A 51 -2.50 -9.74 6.14
N GLY A 52 -3.74 -9.43 6.53
CA GLY A 52 -4.31 -9.80 7.82
C GLY A 52 -4.01 -8.81 8.96
N GLY A 53 -4.39 -9.20 10.18
CA GLY A 53 -4.17 -8.44 11.41
C GLY A 53 -5.43 -7.74 11.96
N GLU A 54 -5.26 -7.16 13.15
CA GLU A 54 -6.23 -6.26 13.81
C GLU A 54 -5.43 -5.06 14.33
N LEU A 55 -5.17 -4.12 13.41
CA LEU A 55 -4.21 -3.05 13.58
C LEU A 55 -4.91 -1.70 13.74
N ILE A 56 -4.32 -0.86 14.59
CA ILE A 56 -4.66 0.55 14.73
C ILE A 56 -3.41 1.40 14.50
N GLY A 57 -3.59 2.60 13.96
CA GLY A 57 -2.49 3.52 13.66
C GLY A 57 -2.15 3.58 12.18
N SER A 58 -0.87 3.75 11.84
CA SER A 58 -0.42 3.85 10.44
C SER A 58 0.87 3.05 10.23
N PRO A 59 1.00 2.33 9.10
CA PRO A 59 2.21 1.59 8.80
C PRO A 59 3.41 2.52 8.58
N THR A 60 4.60 1.97 8.74
CA THR A 60 5.86 2.58 8.27
C THR A 60 6.63 1.48 7.56
N ALA A 61 7.20 1.80 6.40
CA ALA A 61 7.93 0.83 5.59
C ALA A 61 9.29 1.41 5.19
N CYS A 62 10.29 0.54 5.11
CA CYS A 62 11.61 0.84 4.58
C CYS A 62 12.09 -0.35 3.72
N THR A 63 13.02 -0.10 2.80
CA THR A 63 13.66 -1.13 1.97
C THR A 63 15.15 -1.19 2.28
N TRP A 64 15.81 -2.30 1.92
CA TRP A 64 17.26 -2.37 1.91
C TRP A 64 17.75 -1.71 0.61
N GLY A 65 18.68 -0.76 0.75
CA GLY A 65 19.35 -0.11 -0.39
C GLY A 65 20.46 -0.96 -0.97
#